data_AF-A0A4Y9ZMM5-F1
#
_entry.id   AF-A0A4Y9ZMM5-F1
#
_cell.length_a   1.000
_cell.length_b   1.000
_cell.length_c   1.000
_cell.angle_alpha   90.00
_cell.angle_beta   90.00
_cell.angle_gamma   90.00
#
_symmetry.space_group_name_H-M   'P 1'
#
loop_
_entity.id
_entity.type
_entity.pdbx_description
1 polymer ?
#
loop_
_entity_poly.entity_id
_entity_poly.type
_entity_poly.pdbx_seq_one_letter_code
_entity_poly.pdbx_strand_id
1 'polypeptide(L)'
;MPLIALKDVGFWARWTFDNREASSGKRLDVASQMVTWSDIVVAFTKVTDKKAIFQPVSLDEWFSHIQNPDRPVAHDGINSMSYRQNFSAWWTTYDHDLITRDMDWIRSVHPGSHSVEDWMRETSYDGSINVDLLKDIEDNKMPRLVGPS
;
A
#
# COMPACT_ATOMS: atom_id res chain seq x y z
N MET A 1 2.61 -7.14 -6.85
CA MET A 1 2.05 -5.88 -6.27
C MET A 1 3.07 -4.73 -6.32
N PRO A 2 2.73 -3.55 -6.87
CA PRO A 2 3.55 -2.34 -6.75
C PRO A 2 3.44 -1.70 -5.37
N LEU A 3 4.57 -1.36 -4.75
CA LEU A 3 4.64 -0.53 -3.55
C LEU A 3 5.48 0.73 -3.81
N ILE A 4 5.16 1.82 -3.14
CA ILE A 4 5.89 3.09 -3.23
C ILE A 4 6.12 3.69 -1.84
N ALA A 5 7.36 4.07 -1.54
CA ALA A 5 7.67 4.82 -0.34
C ALA A 5 7.20 6.28 -0.49
N LEU A 6 6.68 6.89 0.58
CA LEU A 6 6.23 8.30 0.53
C LEU A 6 7.35 9.26 0.12
N LYS A 7 8.60 8.95 0.48
CA LYS A 7 9.77 9.73 0.06
C LYS A 7 9.99 9.69 -1.46
N ASP A 8 9.74 8.55 -2.09
CA ASP A 8 9.81 8.41 -3.55
C ASP A 8 8.64 9.11 -4.25
N VAL A 9 7.46 9.16 -3.62
CA VAL A 9 6.36 10.03 -4.09
C VAL A 9 6.83 11.48 -4.13
N GLY A 10 7.54 11.94 -3.09
CA GLY A 10 8.14 13.27 -3.05
C GLY A 10 9.13 13.53 -4.19
N PHE A 11 9.98 12.55 -4.51
CA PHE A 11 10.87 12.61 -5.66
C PHE A 11 10.09 12.77 -6.97
N TRP A 12 9.11 11.91 -7.23
CA TRP A 12 8.35 11.91 -8.47
C TRP A 12 7.47 13.16 -8.65
N ALA A 13 6.93 13.68 -7.55
CA ALA A 13 6.21 14.94 -7.54
C ALA A 13 7.12 16.09 -8.00
N ARG A 14 8.33 16.20 -7.43
CA ARG A 14 9.32 17.19 -7.86
C ARG A 14 9.77 16.97 -9.31
N TRP A 15 10.11 15.73 -9.67
CA TRP A 15 10.55 15.37 -11.01
C TRP A 15 9.55 15.82 -12.08
N THR A 16 8.26 15.69 -11.80
CA THR A 16 7.17 16.12 -12.69
C THR A 16 7.23 17.63 -12.98
N PHE A 17 7.53 18.46 -11.98
CA PHE A 17 7.68 19.91 -12.15
C PHE A 17 8.98 20.31 -12.86
N ASP A 18 10.06 19.57 -12.61
CA ASP A 18 11.36 19.83 -13.23
C ASP A 18 11.41 19.33 -14.69
N ASN A 19 10.51 18.42 -15.09
CA ASN A 19 10.51 17.76 -16.41
C ASN A 19 9.17 17.92 -17.15
N ARG A 20 8.64 19.14 -17.19
CA ARG A 20 7.31 19.43 -17.76
C ARG A 20 7.10 18.94 -19.18
N GLU A 21 8.10 19.04 -20.05
CA GLU A 21 7.98 18.54 -21.44
C GLU A 21 7.77 17.02 -21.48
N ALA A 22 8.41 16.30 -20.56
CA ALA A 22 8.29 14.86 -20.46
C ALA A 22 6.98 14.43 -19.76
N SER A 23 6.47 15.22 -18.81
CA SER A 23 5.40 14.81 -17.89
C SER A 23 4.02 15.44 -18.14
N SER A 24 3.94 16.61 -18.77
CA SER A 24 2.68 17.36 -18.89
C SER A 24 1.64 16.59 -19.70
N GLY A 25 0.43 16.42 -19.13
CA GLY A 25 -0.67 15.72 -19.78
C GLY A 25 -0.49 14.20 -19.84
N LYS A 26 0.56 13.64 -19.23
CA LYS A 26 0.81 12.19 -19.20
C LYS A 26 0.48 11.60 -17.84
N ARG A 27 0.13 10.32 -17.86
CA ARG A 27 -0.02 9.50 -16.66
C ARG A 27 1.35 8.96 -16.26
N LEU A 28 1.73 9.14 -15.00
CA LEU A 28 2.98 8.67 -14.45
C LEU A 28 2.72 7.45 -13.54
N ASP A 29 2.86 6.26 -14.11
CA ASP A 29 2.70 5.01 -13.37
C ASP A 29 4.02 4.63 -12.71
N VAL A 30 4.23 5.08 -11.48
CA VAL A 30 5.46 4.85 -10.71
C VAL A 30 5.25 3.87 -9.55
N ALA A 31 6.33 3.23 -9.14
CA ALA A 31 6.44 2.42 -7.94
C ALA A 31 7.91 2.44 -7.49
N SER A 32 8.17 2.25 -6.20
CA SER A 32 9.53 2.03 -5.72
C SER A 32 9.98 0.60 -5.97
N GLN A 33 9.06 -0.36 -5.79
CA GLN A 33 9.34 -1.78 -5.97
C GLN A 33 8.10 -2.55 -6.43
N MET A 34 8.29 -3.52 -7.33
CA MET A 34 7.33 -4.60 -7.57
C MET A 34 7.67 -5.77 -6.64
N VAL A 35 6.70 -6.20 -5.82
CA VAL A 35 6.91 -7.25 -4.81
C VAL A 35 5.88 -8.37 -4.90
N THR A 36 6.31 -9.55 -4.47
CA THR A 36 5.46 -10.67 -4.07
C THR A 36 5.24 -10.64 -2.55
N TRP A 37 4.28 -11.43 -2.06
CA TRP A 37 4.11 -11.62 -0.61
C TRP A 37 5.36 -12.22 0.06
N SER A 38 6.07 -13.11 -0.66
CA SER A 38 7.32 -13.71 -0.16
C SER A 38 8.41 -12.65 0.03
N ASP A 39 8.52 -11.69 -0.88
CA ASP A 39 9.52 -10.61 -0.76
C ASP A 39 9.29 -9.77 0.50
N ILE A 40 8.03 -9.50 0.84
CA ILE A 40 7.65 -8.77 2.06
C ILE A 40 8.03 -9.57 3.31
N VAL A 41 7.73 -10.87 3.34
CA VAL A 41 8.09 -11.77 4.46
C VAL A 41 9.61 -11.81 4.66
N VAL A 42 10.38 -11.95 3.57
CA VAL A 42 11.84 -11.96 3.62
C VAL A 42 12.39 -10.64 4.15
N ALA A 43 11.92 -9.50 3.62
CA ALA A 43 12.34 -8.18 4.08
C ALA A 43 12.00 -7.96 5.56
N PHE A 44 10.77 -8.29 5.96
CA PHE A 44 10.31 -8.17 7.33
C PHE A 44 11.17 -8.98 8.30
N THR A 45 11.36 -10.27 8.03
CA THR A 45 12.15 -11.15 8.90
C THR A 45 13.60 -10.69 8.98
N LYS A 46 14.19 -10.20 7.88
CA LYS A 46 15.57 -9.71 7.86
C LYS A 46 15.76 -8.38 8.59
N VAL A 47 14.75 -7.51 8.63
CA VAL A 47 14.84 -6.21 9.32
C VAL A 47 14.51 -6.33 10.81
N THR A 48 13.53 -7.17 11.15
CA THR A 48 12.98 -7.25 12.51
C THR A 48 13.49 -8.42 13.35
N ASP A 49 14.17 -9.39 12.72
CA ASP A 49 14.52 -10.71 13.29
C ASP A 49 13.31 -11.51 13.80
N LYS A 50 12.08 -11.13 13.43
CA LYS A 50 10.85 -11.82 13.80
C LYS A 50 10.48 -12.86 12.73
N LYS A 51 10.02 -14.01 13.20
CA LYS A 51 9.43 -15.03 12.31
C LYS A 51 8.15 -14.46 11.69
N ALA A 52 8.05 -14.54 10.37
CA ALA A 52 6.86 -14.15 9.63
C ALA A 52 6.49 -15.22 8.59
N ILE A 53 5.19 -15.30 8.31
CA ILE A 53 4.62 -16.10 7.25
C ILE A 53 3.60 -15.25 6.51
N PHE A 54 3.43 -15.52 5.21
CA PHE A 54 2.24 -15.07 4.50
C PHE A 54 1.15 -16.12 4.67
N GLN A 55 0.04 -15.74 5.29
CA GLN A 55 -1.14 -16.59 5.44
C GLN A 55 -2.22 -16.05 4.50
N PRO A 56 -2.51 -16.74 3.37
CA PRO A 56 -3.66 -16.38 2.54
C PRO A 56 -4.94 -16.68 3.33
N VAL A 57 -5.88 -15.74 3.28
CA VAL A 57 -7.22 -15.83 3.87
C VAL A 57 -8.25 -15.47 2.82
N SER A 58 -9.47 -16.01 2.94
CA SER A 58 -10.56 -15.60 2.05
C SER A 58 -11.00 -14.16 2.33
N LEU A 59 -11.65 -13.50 1.36
CA LEU A 59 -12.23 -12.18 1.59
C LEU A 59 -13.24 -12.20 2.75
N ASP A 60 -14.07 -13.24 2.85
CA ASP A 60 -15.04 -13.38 3.92
C ASP A 60 -14.38 -13.46 5.29
N GLU A 61 -13.31 -14.25 5.40
CA GLU A 61 -12.48 -14.33 6.62
C GLU A 61 -11.85 -12.97 6.95
N TRP A 62 -11.25 -12.29 5.97
CA TRP A 62 -10.68 -10.96 6.16
C TRP A 62 -11.72 -9.95 6.69
N PHE A 63 -12.91 -9.91 6.08
CA PHE A 63 -13.99 -9.02 6.49
C PHE A 63 -14.62 -9.39 7.84
N SER A 64 -14.48 -10.64 8.30
CA SER A 64 -14.93 -11.04 9.64
C SER A 64 -14.19 -10.29 10.76
N HIS A 65 -12.97 -9.81 10.47
CA HIS A 65 -12.14 -9.02 11.39
C HIS A 65 -12.36 -7.51 11.29
N ILE A 66 -13.31 -7.05 10.46
CA ILE A 66 -13.53 -5.63 10.20
C ILE A 66 -14.89 -5.23 10.75
N GLN A 67 -14.92 -4.18 11.58
CA GLN A 67 -16.17 -3.69 12.13
C GLN A 67 -16.97 -2.94 11.07
N ASN A 68 -18.21 -3.36 10.82
CA ASN A 68 -19.14 -2.71 9.88
C ASN A 68 -18.56 -2.55 8.45
N PRO A 69 -18.19 -3.67 7.78
CA PRO A 69 -17.55 -3.62 6.46
C PRO A 69 -18.50 -3.17 5.33
N ASP A 70 -19.81 -3.12 5.57
CA ASP A 70 -20.80 -2.77 4.55
C ASP A 70 -21.12 -1.27 4.51
N ARG A 71 -20.53 -0.47 5.40
CA ARG A 71 -20.68 0.99 5.39
C ARG A 71 -20.02 1.65 4.16
N PRO A 72 -20.47 2.85 3.73
CA PRO A 72 -19.82 3.60 2.65
C PRO A 72 -18.33 3.84 2.88
N VAL A 73 -17.51 3.71 1.83
CA VAL A 73 -16.07 4.02 1.91
C VAL A 73 -15.79 5.52 1.80
N ALA A 74 -16.60 6.25 1.05
CA ALA A 74 -16.46 7.70 0.90
C ALA A 74 -16.93 8.43 2.15
N HIS A 75 -16.22 9.50 2.51
CA HIS A 75 -16.48 10.31 3.70
C HIS A 75 -17.93 10.79 3.81
N ASP A 76 -18.48 11.32 2.71
CA ASP A 76 -19.83 11.90 2.69
C ASP A 76 -20.93 10.87 2.38
N GLY A 77 -20.56 9.62 2.09
CA GLY A 77 -21.49 8.52 1.79
C GLY A 77 -22.30 8.64 0.48
N ILE A 78 -22.23 9.77 -0.23
CA ILE A 78 -23.01 10.01 -1.46
C ILE A 78 -22.46 9.16 -2.62
N ASN A 79 -23.33 8.31 -3.21
CA ASN A 79 -23.01 7.44 -4.35
C ASN A 79 -21.77 6.56 -4.17
N SER A 80 -21.51 6.14 -2.93
CA SER A 80 -20.31 5.40 -2.59
C SER A 80 -20.56 3.90 -2.57
N MET A 81 -19.59 3.13 -3.05
CA MET A 81 -19.52 1.69 -2.77
C MET A 81 -19.25 1.43 -1.29
N SER A 82 -19.67 0.27 -0.81
CA SER A 82 -19.30 -0.17 0.55
C SER A 82 -17.79 -0.38 0.68
N TYR A 83 -17.29 -0.30 1.91
CA TYR A 83 -15.90 -0.67 2.23
C TYR A 83 -15.60 -2.10 1.76
N ARG A 84 -16.55 -3.02 1.93
CA ARG A 84 -16.47 -4.40 1.42
C ARG A 84 -16.26 -4.43 -0.09
N GLN A 85 -17.12 -3.77 -0.86
CA GLN A 85 -16.99 -3.75 -2.32
C GLN A 85 -15.66 -3.13 -2.77
N ASN A 86 -15.24 -2.03 -2.13
CA ASN A 86 -13.99 -1.35 -2.48
C ASN A 86 -12.76 -2.23 -2.23
N PHE A 87 -12.63 -2.77 -1.02
CA PHE A 87 -11.46 -3.58 -0.67
C PHE A 87 -11.47 -4.96 -1.32
N SER A 88 -12.64 -5.54 -1.63
CA SER A 88 -12.72 -6.74 -2.49
C SER A 88 -12.11 -6.48 -3.87
N ALA A 89 -12.46 -5.38 -4.53
CA ALA A 89 -11.90 -5.02 -5.83
C ALA A 89 -10.40 -4.73 -5.74
N TRP A 90 -9.97 -4.03 -4.68
CA TRP A 90 -8.57 -3.73 -4.40
C TRP A 90 -7.73 -5.01 -4.25
N TRP A 91 -8.14 -5.95 -3.40
CA TRP A 91 -7.42 -7.21 -3.21
C TRP A 91 -7.42 -8.08 -4.47
N THR A 92 -8.55 -8.17 -5.17
CA THR A 92 -8.66 -8.92 -6.44
C THR A 92 -7.68 -8.40 -7.48
N THR A 93 -7.42 -7.08 -7.50
CA THR A 93 -6.48 -6.46 -8.43
C THR A 93 -5.05 -6.97 -8.23
N TYR A 94 -4.62 -7.17 -6.99
CA TYR A 94 -3.28 -7.71 -6.70
C TYR A 94 -3.22 -9.21 -6.83
N ASP A 95 -4.29 -9.92 -6.48
CA ASP A 95 -4.37 -11.38 -6.62
C ASP A 95 -4.22 -11.83 -8.09
N HIS A 96 -4.75 -11.05 -9.03
CA HIS A 96 -4.66 -11.31 -10.46
C HIS A 96 -3.50 -10.56 -11.15
N ASP A 97 -2.57 -9.97 -10.39
CA ASP A 97 -1.40 -9.24 -10.91
C ASP A 97 -1.73 -8.20 -12.00
N LEU A 98 -2.89 -7.51 -11.88
CA LEU A 98 -3.40 -6.63 -12.93
C LEU A 98 -2.63 -5.31 -13.06
N ILE A 99 -1.75 -4.99 -12.10
CA ILE A 99 -1.00 -3.73 -12.09
C ILE A 99 0.48 -3.98 -12.36
N THR A 100 0.98 -3.41 -13.45
CA THR A 100 2.39 -3.45 -13.85
C THR A 100 3.02 -2.05 -13.87
N ARG A 101 4.35 -1.99 -13.82
CA ARG A 101 5.15 -0.77 -13.83
C ARG A 101 6.40 -0.97 -14.67
N ASP A 102 6.80 0.05 -15.43
CA ASP A 102 8.07 0.03 -16.16
C ASP A 102 9.22 0.29 -15.19
N MET A 103 9.65 -0.77 -14.51
CA MET A 103 10.67 -0.68 -13.47
C MET A 103 12.05 -0.31 -14.03
N ASP A 104 12.34 -0.63 -15.28
CA ASP A 104 13.62 -0.28 -15.90
C ASP A 104 13.68 1.22 -16.17
N TRP A 105 12.61 1.80 -16.73
CA TRP A 105 12.51 3.24 -16.87
C TRP A 105 12.54 3.96 -15.52
N ILE A 106 11.75 3.50 -14.54
CA ILE A 106 11.73 4.06 -13.18
C ILE A 106 13.12 4.08 -12.58
N ARG A 107 13.88 2.97 -12.65
CA ARG A 107 15.24 2.87 -12.11
C ARG A 107 16.24 3.71 -12.88
N SER A 108 16.02 3.93 -14.18
CA SER A 108 16.87 4.83 -14.96
C SER A 108 16.72 6.29 -14.52
N VAL A 109 15.51 6.71 -14.11
CA VAL A 109 15.22 8.08 -13.68
C VAL A 109 15.47 8.29 -12.19
N HIS A 110 15.07 7.32 -11.37
CA HIS A 110 15.23 7.32 -9.92
C HIS A 110 15.96 6.04 -9.45
N PRO A 111 17.29 5.97 -9.64
CA PRO A 111 18.07 4.80 -9.23
C PRO A 111 18.07 4.58 -7.71
N GLY A 112 17.72 5.61 -6.93
CA GLY A 112 17.58 5.53 -5.47
C GLY A 112 16.18 5.15 -5.00
N SER A 113 15.36 4.50 -5.84
CA SER A 113 14.03 4.01 -5.45
C SER A 113 14.16 3.00 -4.30
N HIS A 114 13.34 3.14 -3.27
CA HIS A 114 13.44 2.32 -2.07
C HIS A 114 12.92 0.89 -2.32
N SER A 115 13.65 -0.11 -1.82
CA SER A 115 13.04 -1.40 -1.54
C SER A 115 12.19 -1.35 -0.26
N VAL A 116 11.34 -2.36 -0.05
CA VAL A 116 10.63 -2.56 1.22
C VAL A 116 11.60 -2.64 2.39
N GLU A 117 12.76 -3.30 2.21
CA GLU A 117 13.80 -3.37 3.23
C GLU A 117 14.38 -1.98 3.55
N ASP A 118 14.71 -1.18 2.53
CA ASP A 118 15.23 0.17 2.73
C ASP A 118 14.25 1.03 3.51
N TRP A 119 12.96 0.97 3.14
CA TRP A 119 11.90 1.69 3.85
C TRP A 119 11.77 1.22 5.30
N MET A 120 11.75 -0.09 5.56
CA MET A 120 11.64 -0.63 6.92
C MET A 120 12.82 -0.20 7.78
N ARG A 121 14.05 -0.22 7.25
CA ARG A 121 15.25 0.24 7.96
C ARG A 121 15.23 1.74 8.23
N GLU A 122 14.91 2.55 7.23
CA GLU A 122 14.87 4.01 7.36
C GLU A 122 13.83 4.47 8.38
N THR A 123 12.67 3.80 8.42
CA THR A 123 11.57 4.15 9.33
C THR A 123 11.66 3.46 10.69
N SER A 124 12.70 2.65 10.92
CA SER A 124 12.82 1.80 12.13
C SER A 124 11.56 0.94 12.35
N TYR A 125 10.99 0.41 11.27
CA TYR A 125 9.80 -0.42 11.32
C TYR A 125 10.09 -1.72 12.09
N ASP A 126 9.30 -1.98 13.12
CA ASP A 126 9.46 -3.12 14.01
C ASP A 126 8.29 -4.12 13.96
N GLY A 127 7.28 -3.85 13.14
CA GLY A 127 6.06 -4.66 13.07
C GLY A 127 5.03 -4.41 14.17
N SER A 128 5.22 -3.36 14.99
CA SER A 128 4.17 -2.91 15.91
C SER A 128 2.97 -2.37 15.13
N ILE A 129 1.76 -2.68 15.62
CA ILE A 129 0.51 -2.21 15.01
C ILE A 129 0.25 -0.80 15.54
N ASN A 130 0.36 0.20 14.67
CA ASN A 130 -0.15 1.54 14.95
C ASN A 130 -1.56 1.67 14.36
N VAL A 131 -2.57 1.56 15.23
CA VAL A 131 -3.98 1.65 14.83
C VAL A 131 -4.40 3.07 14.44
N ASP A 132 -3.62 4.09 14.77
CA ASP A 132 -3.93 5.50 14.52
C ASP A 132 -3.11 6.08 13.35
N LEU A 133 -2.52 5.23 12.50
CA LEU A 133 -1.64 5.67 11.41
C LEU A 133 -2.36 6.53 10.35
N LEU A 134 -3.63 6.24 10.07
CA LEU A 134 -4.42 6.98 9.10
C LEU A 134 -5.33 7.98 9.81
N LYS A 135 -5.33 9.22 9.32
CA LYS A 135 -6.14 10.32 9.88
C LYS A 135 -7.63 9.96 10.02
N ASP A 136 -8.21 9.29 9.02
CA ASP A 136 -9.62 8.91 9.11
C ASP A 136 -9.86 7.72 10.06
N ILE A 137 -8.84 6.91 10.38
CA ILE A 137 -8.96 5.90 11.45
C ILE A 137 -8.85 6.58 12.82
N GLU A 138 -7.88 7.50 12.98
CA GLU A 138 -7.72 8.34 14.18
C GLU A 138 -9.02 9.10 14.50
N ASP A 139 -9.64 9.72 13.49
CA ASP A 139 -10.91 10.45 13.60
C ASP A 139 -12.16 9.53 13.77
N ASN A 140 -11.98 8.21 13.88
CA ASN A 140 -13.05 7.20 13.93
C ASN A 140 -14.00 7.22 12.71
N LYS A 141 -13.50 7.68 11.57
CA LYS A 141 -14.22 7.80 10.31
C LYS A 141 -14.01 6.60 9.40
N MET A 142 -13.23 5.58 9.79
CA MET A 142 -12.99 4.33 9.05
C MET A 142 -13.35 3.08 9.87
N PRO A 143 -13.66 1.92 9.23
CA PRO A 143 -13.80 0.66 9.97
C PRO A 143 -12.53 0.37 10.75
N ARG A 144 -12.68 -0.08 12.00
CA ARG A 144 -11.55 -0.56 12.79
C ARG A 144 -11.41 -2.07 12.63
N LEU A 145 -10.18 -2.54 12.81
CA LEU A 145 -9.95 -3.94 13.10
C LEU A 145 -10.65 -4.27 14.42
N VAL A 146 -11.41 -5.35 14.43
CA VAL A 146 -11.91 -5.93 15.67
C VAL A 146 -10.68 -6.47 16.40
N GLY A 147 -10.40 -5.95 17.59
CA GLY A 147 -9.29 -6.45 18.42
C GLY A 147 -9.43 -7.95 18.67
N PRO A 148 -8.34 -8.64 19.06
CA PRO A 148 -8.45 -10.04 19.44
C PRO A 148 -9.44 -10.16 20.61
N SER A 149 -10.45 -11.03 20.43
CA SER A 149 -11.30 -11.53 21.50
C SER A 149 -10.51 -12.33 22.51
#